data_AF-A0A8X7ZB72-F1
#
_entry.id   AF-A0A8X7ZB72-F1
#
_cell.length_a   1.000
_cell.length_b   1.000
_cell.length_c   1.000
_cell.angle_alpha   90.00
_cell.angle_beta   90.00
_cell.angle_gamma   90.00
#
_symmetry.space_group_name_H-M   'P 1'
#
loop_
_entity.id
_entity.type
_entity.pdbx_description
1 polymer ?
#
loop_
_entity_poly.entity_id
_entity_poly.type
_entity_poly.pdbx_seq_one_letter_code
_entity_poly.pdbx_strand_id
1 'polypeptide(L)'
;MARRSFSLLKALTKPTTSFSLTPIPTSRSVTYMPRPGDGTPRAVTLIPGDGIGPLVTNAVEQVMQAMHAPVYFEKYEVHGDMNRIPAEVIESIKKNKVCLKGGLRTPVGGGVSSLNVSLRKELDLYASLVNCFNLPGLPTRHENVDIVVIRENTEGEYAGLEHEVVPGVVESLKVITKFCSERIAKYAFEYAYLNNRKTVTAVHKANIMKLADGLFLESCREVAKKYPSIKYTEIIVDNCCMQLVSKPEQFDVMVTPNLYGNLVANTAAGIAGGTGVMPGGNVGADYAVFEQGASAGNVGKEKMVELKKANPVALLLSSAMMLRHLQFPSFADRLETAVKHVISEGKCRTKDLGGDSTTQEYRATVLPPSPAIQVNPILLQDYLIVSVIHFLFLPNKIRLFFSGCDGIRERVNKNLPLIVQLYCSILYWNLELWNRQLALSSQRVDGEGLFEGYCSEEESDQEDDGDEEEDCPAICLSAAEKRRLHKK
;
A
#
# COMPACT_ATOMS: atom_id res chain seq x y z
N MET A 1 -27.19 67.54 -9.77
CA MET A 1 -27.60 66.70 -10.92
C MET A 1 -28.00 65.32 -10.40
N ALA A 2 -29.15 64.79 -10.82
CA ALA A 2 -29.57 63.40 -10.52
C ALA A 2 -29.43 62.52 -11.78
N ARG A 3 -29.65 61.20 -11.62
CA ARG A 3 -29.51 60.11 -12.62
C ARG A 3 -28.09 59.57 -12.86
N ARG A 4 -27.71 58.49 -12.15
CA ARG A 4 -26.99 57.32 -12.72
C ARG A 4 -26.94 56.04 -11.86
N SER A 5 -27.80 55.91 -10.84
CA SER A 5 -27.73 54.81 -9.84
C SER A 5 -28.76 53.67 -10.00
N PHE A 6 -29.56 53.66 -11.07
CA PHE A 6 -30.79 52.82 -11.16
C PHE A 6 -30.67 51.51 -11.96
N SER A 7 -29.47 51.12 -12.42
CA SER A 7 -29.26 49.94 -13.27
C SER A 7 -29.01 48.63 -12.50
N LEU A 8 -28.39 48.65 -11.31
CA LEU A 8 -28.08 47.40 -10.58
C LEU A 8 -29.29 46.76 -9.87
N LEU A 9 -30.26 47.56 -9.42
CA LEU A 9 -31.38 47.09 -8.60
C LEU A 9 -32.49 46.32 -9.34
N LYS A 10 -32.39 46.15 -10.67
CA LYS A 10 -33.35 45.36 -11.49
C LYS A 10 -32.92 43.92 -11.79
N ALA A 11 -31.74 43.49 -11.32
CA ALA A 11 -31.28 42.11 -11.49
C ALA A 11 -31.84 41.14 -10.42
N LEU A 12 -32.29 41.66 -9.27
CA LEU A 12 -32.64 40.87 -8.07
C LEU A 12 -34.10 40.41 -8.01
N THR A 13 -34.92 40.64 -9.05
CA THR A 13 -36.39 40.44 -9.00
C THR A 13 -36.95 39.65 -10.20
N LYS A 14 -36.15 38.77 -10.81
CA LYS A 14 -36.68 37.75 -11.74
C LYS A 14 -36.94 36.44 -10.97
N PRO A 15 -38.13 35.82 -11.08
CA PRO A 15 -38.36 34.51 -10.51
C PRO A 15 -37.63 33.46 -11.34
N THR A 16 -36.49 32.98 -10.85
CA THR A 16 -35.80 31.83 -11.45
C THR A 16 -36.62 30.56 -11.19
N THR A 17 -36.83 29.84 -12.29
CA THR A 17 -37.44 28.50 -12.37
C THR A 17 -37.07 27.59 -11.21
N SER A 18 -38.05 26.86 -10.68
CA SER A 18 -37.90 25.88 -9.61
C SER A 18 -36.74 24.91 -9.88
N PHE A 19 -35.68 25.00 -9.09
CA PHE A 19 -34.66 23.96 -9.04
C PHE A 19 -35.31 22.69 -8.48
N SER A 20 -35.47 21.68 -9.34
CA SER A 20 -35.78 20.33 -8.91
C SER A 20 -34.62 19.83 -8.07
N LEU A 21 -34.81 19.75 -6.76
CA LEU A 21 -33.87 19.06 -5.86
C LEU A 21 -33.85 17.59 -6.24
N THR A 22 -32.85 17.19 -7.03
CA THR A 22 -32.54 15.77 -7.23
C THR A 22 -32.27 15.16 -5.84
N PRO A 23 -32.87 14.00 -5.50
CA PRO A 23 -32.62 13.37 -4.22
C PRO A 23 -31.12 13.09 -4.07
N ILE A 24 -30.50 13.68 -3.05
CA ILE A 24 -29.10 13.39 -2.71
C ILE A 24 -29.03 11.88 -2.45
N PRO A 25 -28.26 11.11 -3.23
CA PRO A 25 -28.17 9.68 -2.99
C PRO A 25 -27.49 9.48 -1.63
N THR A 26 -28.25 8.98 -0.65
CA THR A 26 -27.75 8.61 0.69
C THR A 26 -26.94 7.31 0.62
N SER A 27 -25.94 7.30 -0.27
CA SER A 27 -25.00 6.20 -0.46
C SER A 27 -24.09 6.11 0.76
N ARG A 28 -23.94 4.91 1.31
CA ARG A 28 -22.98 4.62 2.38
C ARG A 28 -21.58 4.40 1.78
N SER A 29 -20.94 5.44 1.27
CA SER A 29 -19.52 5.41 0.90
C SER A 29 -18.63 5.50 2.15
N VAL A 30 -18.67 4.46 2.98
CA VAL A 30 -17.55 4.13 3.87
C VAL A 30 -16.51 3.46 2.96
N THR A 31 -15.26 3.90 2.98
CA THR A 31 -14.23 3.45 2.02
C THR A 31 -13.62 2.09 2.35
N TYR A 32 -14.47 1.15 2.77
CA TYR A 32 -14.28 -0.27 2.55
C TYR A 32 -15.04 -0.63 1.27
N MET A 33 -14.35 -1.09 0.23
CA MET A 33 -14.99 -1.41 -1.06
C MET A 33 -16.19 -2.35 -0.87
N PRO A 34 -17.41 -1.98 -1.31
CA PRO A 34 -18.60 -2.82 -1.15
C PRO A 34 -18.66 -3.94 -2.20
N ARG A 35 -17.71 -4.88 -2.13
CA ARG A 35 -17.84 -6.27 -2.58
C ARG A 35 -16.64 -7.11 -2.09
N PRO A 36 -16.85 -8.37 -1.66
CA PRO A 36 -15.74 -9.27 -1.32
C PRO A 36 -14.80 -9.50 -2.51
N GLY A 37 -13.52 -9.75 -2.22
CA GLY A 37 -12.56 -10.18 -3.22
C GLY A 37 -12.91 -11.57 -3.75
N ASP A 38 -13.41 -11.61 -4.98
CA ASP A 38 -13.67 -12.80 -5.82
C ASP A 38 -12.40 -13.59 -6.23
N GLY A 39 -11.27 -13.32 -5.58
CA GLY A 39 -9.96 -13.88 -5.93
C GLY A 39 -9.33 -13.33 -7.21
N THR A 40 -10.01 -12.45 -7.97
CA THR A 40 -9.44 -11.91 -9.22
C THR A 40 -8.29 -10.94 -8.94
N PRO A 41 -7.17 -11.02 -9.70
CA PRO A 41 -6.07 -10.07 -9.58
C PRO A 41 -6.52 -8.62 -9.81
N ARG A 42 -6.12 -7.71 -8.92
CA ARG A 42 -6.50 -6.29 -8.99
C ARG A 42 -5.33 -5.43 -9.47
N ALA A 43 -5.61 -4.56 -10.44
CA ALA A 43 -4.70 -3.47 -10.79
C ALA A 43 -4.55 -2.50 -9.62
N VAL A 44 -3.32 -2.09 -9.34
CA VAL A 44 -2.99 -1.03 -8.38
C VAL A 44 -2.05 -0.06 -9.06
N THR A 45 -2.36 1.25 -9.03
CA THR A 45 -1.45 2.25 -9.58
C THR A 45 -0.24 2.41 -8.64
N LEU A 46 0.98 2.26 -9.15
CA LEU A 46 2.22 2.38 -8.38
C LEU A 46 2.98 3.64 -8.77
N ILE A 47 3.26 4.51 -7.79
CA ILE A 47 4.10 5.70 -7.96
C ILE A 47 5.38 5.51 -7.13
N PRO A 48 6.55 5.25 -7.75
CA PRO A 48 7.82 5.10 -7.03
C PRO A 48 8.20 6.33 -6.20
N GLY A 49 7.97 7.52 -6.76
CA GLY A 49 8.35 8.78 -6.14
C GLY A 49 9.87 9.00 -6.12
N ASP A 50 10.33 9.81 -5.17
CA ASP A 50 11.71 10.31 -5.14
C ASP A 50 12.55 9.66 -4.04
N GLY A 51 13.88 9.86 -4.12
CA GLY A 51 14.82 9.50 -3.06
C GLY A 51 14.81 8.00 -2.75
N ILE A 52 14.44 7.62 -1.52
CA ILE A 52 14.30 6.20 -1.15
C ILE A 52 13.07 5.52 -1.75
N GLY A 53 12.12 6.28 -2.29
CA GLY A 53 10.83 5.80 -2.82
C GLY A 53 10.96 4.58 -3.74
N PRO A 54 11.69 4.67 -4.86
CA PRO A 54 11.88 3.56 -5.80
C PRO A 54 12.51 2.31 -5.16
N LEU A 55 13.41 2.49 -4.18
CA LEU A 55 14.08 1.39 -3.48
C LEU A 55 13.13 0.65 -2.53
N VAL A 56 12.20 1.36 -1.88
CA VAL A 56 11.21 0.74 -0.98
C VAL A 56 9.97 0.23 -1.71
N THR A 57 9.52 0.86 -2.80
CA THR A 57 8.44 0.31 -3.63
C THR A 57 8.88 -1.00 -4.27
N ASN A 58 10.12 -1.07 -4.77
CA ASN A 58 10.63 -2.29 -5.40
C ASN A 58 10.79 -3.46 -4.42
N ALA A 59 11.06 -3.17 -3.14
CA ALA A 59 10.99 -4.18 -2.09
C ALA A 59 9.55 -4.69 -1.86
N VAL A 60 8.53 -3.83 -1.93
CA VAL A 60 7.11 -4.24 -1.87
C VAL A 60 6.71 -5.07 -3.10
N GLU A 61 7.06 -4.62 -4.32
CA GLU A 61 6.78 -5.34 -5.57
C GLU A 61 7.26 -6.80 -5.50
N GLN A 62 8.51 -7.00 -5.07
CA GLN A 62 9.12 -8.33 -4.95
C GLN A 62 8.49 -9.20 -3.85
N VAL A 63 8.10 -8.60 -2.72
CA VAL A 63 7.40 -9.33 -1.65
C VAL A 63 5.99 -9.74 -2.10
N MET A 64 5.25 -8.88 -2.79
CA MET A 64 3.93 -9.18 -3.36
C MET A 64 4.00 -10.29 -4.41
N GLN A 65 5.01 -10.25 -5.29
CA GLN A 65 5.25 -11.28 -6.30
C GLN A 65 5.54 -12.64 -5.64
N ALA A 66 6.47 -12.68 -4.69
CA ALA A 66 6.92 -13.92 -4.05
C ALA A 66 5.88 -14.54 -3.08
N MET A 67 5.00 -13.73 -2.49
CA MET A 67 3.87 -14.24 -1.69
C MET A 67 2.66 -14.67 -2.54
N HIS A 68 2.74 -14.48 -3.87
CA HIS A 68 1.69 -14.64 -4.87
C HIS A 68 0.41 -13.85 -4.56
N ALA A 69 0.55 -12.56 -4.21
CA ALA A 69 -0.59 -11.69 -3.94
C ALA A 69 -1.44 -11.46 -5.21
N PRO A 70 -2.78 -11.41 -5.12
CA PRO A 70 -3.68 -11.14 -6.25
C PRO A 70 -3.73 -9.64 -6.60
N VAL A 71 -2.55 -9.04 -6.83
CA VAL A 71 -2.38 -7.64 -7.26
C VAL A 71 -1.31 -7.55 -8.33
N TYR A 72 -1.47 -6.61 -9.27
CA TYR A 72 -0.43 -6.24 -10.22
C TYR A 72 -0.32 -4.71 -10.30
N PHE A 73 0.90 -4.22 -10.49
CA PHE A 73 1.21 -2.80 -10.39
C PHE A 73 1.27 -2.12 -11.77
N GLU A 74 0.38 -1.15 -12.01
CA GLU A 74 0.48 -0.21 -13.14
C GLU A 74 1.42 0.92 -12.71
N LYS A 75 2.70 0.83 -13.11
CA LYS A 75 3.79 1.69 -12.61
C LYS A 75 3.94 2.97 -13.43
N TYR A 76 3.96 4.13 -12.76
CA TYR A 76 4.14 5.44 -13.36
C TYR A 76 5.22 6.23 -12.60
N GLU A 77 6.23 6.72 -13.31
CA GLU A 77 7.24 7.60 -12.72
C GLU A 77 6.67 9.02 -12.56
N VAL A 78 6.67 9.52 -11.32
CA VAL A 78 6.22 10.88 -10.97
C VAL A 78 7.21 11.43 -9.95
N HIS A 79 7.69 12.65 -10.18
CA HIS A 79 8.71 13.31 -9.37
C HIS A 79 8.18 14.60 -8.74
N GLY A 80 8.65 14.91 -7.53
CA GLY A 80 8.16 16.04 -6.72
C GLY A 80 8.51 17.44 -7.25
N ASP A 81 9.28 17.54 -8.32
CA ASP A 81 9.63 18.76 -9.06
C ASP A 81 8.79 18.99 -10.33
N MET A 82 7.94 18.03 -10.73
CA MET A 82 7.00 18.20 -11.84
C MET A 82 5.95 19.27 -11.51
N ASN A 83 5.58 20.10 -12.49
CA ASN A 83 4.59 21.18 -12.31
C ASN A 83 3.17 20.68 -11.95
N ARG A 84 2.82 19.45 -12.35
CA ARG A 84 1.56 18.76 -12.03
C ARG A 84 1.74 17.25 -12.18
N ILE A 85 0.80 16.49 -11.64
CA ILE A 85 0.72 15.04 -11.88
C ILE A 85 0.24 14.79 -13.32
N PRO A 86 0.82 13.82 -14.07
CA PRO A 86 0.33 13.48 -15.41
C PRO A 86 -1.10 12.95 -15.39
N ALA A 87 -1.91 13.31 -16.39
CA ALA A 87 -3.35 12.99 -16.43
C ALA A 87 -3.61 11.47 -16.43
N GLU A 88 -2.80 10.71 -17.17
CA GLU A 88 -2.78 9.25 -17.21
C GLU A 88 -2.65 8.58 -15.82
N VAL A 89 -1.92 9.20 -14.89
CA VAL A 89 -1.75 8.69 -13.51
C VAL A 89 -3.04 8.89 -12.73
N ILE A 90 -3.63 10.09 -12.83
CA ILE A 90 -4.92 10.41 -12.21
C ILE A 90 -6.04 9.53 -12.81
N GLU A 91 -6.00 9.23 -14.10
CA GLU A 91 -6.92 8.31 -14.78
C GLU A 91 -6.72 6.85 -14.35
N SER A 92 -5.47 6.38 -14.23
CA SER A 92 -5.14 5.06 -13.68
C SER A 92 -5.69 4.91 -12.25
N ILE A 93 -5.48 5.91 -11.38
CA ILE A 93 -6.06 5.87 -10.01
C ILE A 93 -7.58 5.93 -10.06
N LYS A 94 -8.19 6.72 -10.96
CA LYS A 94 -9.66 6.80 -11.10
C LYS A 94 -10.29 5.52 -11.64
N LYS A 95 -9.56 4.74 -12.45
CA LYS A 95 -9.89 3.40 -12.95
C LYS A 95 -9.72 2.33 -11.86
N ASN A 96 -8.51 2.22 -11.30
CA ASN A 96 -8.10 1.16 -10.37
C ASN A 96 -8.62 1.36 -8.94
N LYS A 97 -9.02 2.60 -8.59
CA LYS A 97 -9.44 3.10 -7.26
C LYS A 97 -8.36 3.09 -6.18
N VAL A 98 -7.31 2.28 -6.34
CA VAL A 98 -6.28 2.07 -5.33
C VAL A 98 -4.90 2.38 -5.90
N CYS A 99 -4.10 3.12 -5.12
CA CYS A 99 -2.72 3.45 -5.41
C CYS A 99 -1.82 3.12 -4.22
N LEU A 100 -0.58 2.72 -4.52
CA LEU A 100 0.54 2.67 -3.58
C LEU A 100 1.59 3.70 -4.04
N LYS A 101 2.06 4.57 -3.14
CA LYS A 101 3.09 5.56 -3.47
C LYS A 101 4.27 5.58 -2.50
N GLY A 102 5.45 5.83 -3.04
CA GLY A 102 6.58 6.35 -2.29
C GLY A 102 6.39 7.83 -1.91
N GLY A 103 7.41 8.41 -1.29
CA GLY A 103 7.42 9.84 -0.97
C GLY A 103 7.69 10.67 -2.22
N LEU A 104 6.87 11.70 -2.46
CA LEU A 104 7.17 12.75 -3.44
C LEU A 104 7.81 13.93 -2.70
N ARG A 105 8.93 14.43 -3.21
CA ARG A 105 9.64 15.59 -2.69
C ARG A 105 8.71 16.81 -2.76
N THR A 106 8.95 17.81 -1.93
CA THR A 106 8.25 19.10 -2.00
C THR A 106 9.29 20.21 -1.93
N PRO A 107 9.37 21.10 -2.94
CA PRO A 107 10.24 22.28 -2.88
C PRO A 107 9.94 23.15 -1.65
N VAL A 108 10.98 23.74 -1.06
CA VAL A 108 10.84 24.60 0.12
C VAL A 108 10.90 26.07 -0.30
N GLY A 109 9.76 26.74 -0.24
CA GLY A 109 9.58 28.12 -0.71
C GLY A 109 9.28 28.21 -2.21
N GLY A 110 8.78 29.37 -2.64
CA GLY A 110 8.62 29.69 -4.07
C GLY A 110 7.36 29.13 -4.76
N GLY A 111 6.16 29.37 -4.19
CA GLY A 111 4.88 29.43 -4.93
C GLY A 111 4.30 28.16 -5.57
N VAL A 112 5.07 27.08 -5.76
CA VAL A 112 4.58 25.84 -6.38
C VAL A 112 3.81 24.98 -5.37
N SER A 113 2.59 24.58 -5.72
CA SER A 113 1.77 23.67 -4.91
C SER A 113 2.38 22.26 -4.85
N SER A 114 2.63 21.74 -3.64
CA SER A 114 3.11 20.36 -3.44
C SER A 114 2.22 19.33 -4.15
N LEU A 115 2.81 18.47 -5.00
CA LEU A 115 2.07 17.41 -5.69
C LEU A 115 1.35 16.45 -4.74
N ASN A 116 1.88 16.24 -3.52
CA ASN A 116 1.19 15.47 -2.49
C ASN A 116 -0.17 16.10 -2.12
N VAL A 117 -0.25 17.43 -2.05
CA VAL A 117 -1.48 18.19 -1.76
C VAL A 117 -2.39 18.23 -2.99
N SER A 118 -1.84 18.39 -4.19
CA SER A 118 -2.62 18.34 -5.45
C SER A 118 -3.32 16.99 -5.60
N LEU A 119 -2.61 15.86 -5.40
CA LEU A 119 -3.19 14.51 -5.45
C LEU A 119 -4.35 14.34 -4.45
N ARG A 120 -4.21 14.89 -3.24
CA ARG A 120 -5.24 14.82 -2.18
C ARG A 120 -6.47 15.66 -2.51
N LYS A 121 -6.31 16.80 -3.17
CA LYS A 121 -7.41 17.67 -3.62
C LYS A 121 -8.09 17.13 -4.89
N GLU A 122 -7.35 16.65 -5.88
CA GLU A 122 -7.88 16.11 -7.15
C GLU A 122 -8.64 14.78 -7.01
N LEU A 123 -8.37 14.02 -5.94
CA LEU A 123 -9.02 12.74 -5.61
C LEU A 123 -9.85 12.80 -4.32
N ASP A 124 -10.06 14.00 -3.75
CA ASP A 124 -10.81 14.22 -2.49
C ASP A 124 -10.46 13.24 -1.36
N LEU A 125 -9.17 13.03 -1.12
CA LEU A 125 -8.63 12.04 -0.17
C LEU A 125 -8.68 12.55 1.28
N TYR A 126 -9.89 12.92 1.71
CA TYR A 126 -10.17 13.75 2.89
C TYR A 126 -9.71 13.18 4.23
N ALA A 127 -9.53 11.86 4.36
CA ALA A 127 -9.02 11.22 5.56
C ALA A 127 -7.59 10.72 5.36
N SER A 128 -6.63 11.33 6.04
CA SER A 128 -5.28 10.77 6.22
C SER A 128 -5.25 9.92 7.50
N LEU A 129 -4.77 8.68 7.39
CA LEU A 129 -4.63 7.73 8.49
C LEU A 129 -3.17 7.42 8.74
N VAL A 130 -2.77 7.37 10.02
CA VAL A 130 -1.47 6.86 10.46
C VAL A 130 -1.67 5.95 11.66
N ASN A 131 -1.20 4.70 11.57
CA ASN A 131 -1.25 3.74 12.68
C ASN A 131 0.09 3.77 13.42
N CYS A 132 0.09 4.28 14.65
CA CYS A 132 1.26 4.46 15.49
C CYS A 132 1.26 3.46 16.65
N PHE A 133 1.89 2.30 16.46
CA PHE A 133 1.88 1.19 17.43
C PHE A 133 3.28 0.63 17.71
N ASN A 134 3.56 0.22 18.94
CA ASN A 134 4.84 -0.42 19.25
C ASN A 134 4.97 -1.76 18.50
N LEU A 135 6.11 -1.95 17.83
CA LEU A 135 6.45 -3.21 17.17
C LEU A 135 7.20 -4.13 18.15
N PRO A 136 6.75 -5.39 18.37
CA PRO A 136 7.42 -6.31 19.29
C PRO A 136 8.92 -6.46 18.99
N GLY A 137 9.74 -6.32 20.02
CA GLY A 137 11.20 -6.37 19.94
C GLY A 137 11.90 -5.09 19.47
N LEU A 138 11.19 -4.07 18.96
CA LEU A 138 11.77 -2.76 18.65
C LEU A 138 11.86 -1.92 19.94
N PRO A 139 13.07 -1.65 20.49
CA PRO A 139 13.20 -0.87 21.71
C PRO A 139 12.77 0.58 21.48
N THR A 140 11.90 1.09 22.35
CA THR A 140 11.35 2.46 22.32
C THR A 140 11.24 3.01 23.74
N ARG A 141 10.94 4.30 23.90
CA ARG A 141 10.83 4.94 25.23
C ARG A 141 9.51 4.67 25.95
N HIS A 142 8.46 4.33 25.19
CA HIS A 142 7.11 4.13 25.70
C HIS A 142 6.57 2.79 25.17
N GLU A 143 5.94 2.03 26.04
CA GLU A 143 5.38 0.70 25.75
C GLU A 143 3.85 0.75 25.70
N ASN A 144 3.23 -0.25 25.07
CA ASN A 144 1.78 -0.40 24.94
C ASN A 144 1.07 0.77 24.21
N VAL A 145 1.81 1.46 23.33
CA VAL A 145 1.29 2.45 22.39
C VAL A 145 0.60 1.74 21.23
N ASP A 146 -0.67 2.08 20.98
CA ASP A 146 -1.45 1.64 19.81
C ASP A 146 -2.48 2.72 19.42
N ILE A 147 -1.97 3.82 18.86
CA ILE A 147 -2.71 5.04 18.54
C ILE A 147 -3.01 5.09 17.03
N VAL A 148 -4.24 5.43 16.64
CA VAL A 148 -4.57 5.73 15.24
C VAL A 148 -4.91 7.21 15.08
N VAL A 149 -4.07 7.93 14.33
CA VAL A 149 -4.27 9.35 14.04
C VAL A 149 -5.02 9.49 12.72
N ILE A 150 -6.20 10.09 12.79
CA ILE A 150 -7.10 10.38 11.67
C ILE A 150 -7.15 11.90 11.49
N ARG A 151 -6.79 12.33 10.28
CA ARG A 151 -6.49 13.72 9.93
C ARG A 151 -7.36 14.17 8.77
N GLU A 152 -8.01 15.32 8.94
CA GLU A 152 -8.60 16.09 7.83
C GLU A 152 -7.47 16.48 6.86
N ASN A 153 -7.64 16.23 5.58
CA ASN A 153 -6.55 16.23 4.59
C ASN A 153 -6.78 17.17 3.39
N THR A 154 -7.87 17.94 3.39
CA THR A 154 -8.34 18.75 2.24
C THR A 154 -8.50 20.25 2.53
N GLU A 155 -8.75 20.66 3.77
CA GLU A 155 -8.94 22.06 4.19
C GLU A 155 -7.97 22.47 5.31
N GLY A 156 -8.38 23.39 6.20
CA GLY A 156 -7.57 23.94 7.28
C GLY A 156 -6.48 24.86 6.75
N GLU A 157 -5.32 24.79 7.41
CA GLU A 157 -4.12 25.56 7.08
C GLU A 157 -3.49 25.10 5.74
N TYR A 158 -3.79 23.89 5.27
CA TYR A 158 -3.35 23.35 3.97
C TYR A 158 -4.24 23.78 2.80
N ALA A 159 -5.16 24.72 3.02
CA ALA A 159 -5.86 25.42 1.94
C ALA A 159 -4.88 26.09 0.97
N GLY A 160 -3.78 26.68 1.49
CA GLY A 160 -2.77 27.40 0.70
C GLY A 160 -3.20 28.80 0.28
N LEU A 161 -4.12 29.42 1.03
CA LEU A 161 -4.72 30.71 0.74
C LEU A 161 -3.94 31.82 1.44
N GLU A 162 -2.82 32.22 0.84
CA GLU A 162 -1.90 33.22 1.41
C GLU A 162 -1.76 34.43 0.49
N HIS A 163 -1.64 35.62 1.06
CA HIS A 163 -1.42 36.86 0.30
C HIS A 163 -0.69 37.93 1.13
N GLU A 164 0.07 38.80 0.45
CA GLU A 164 0.69 39.96 1.06
C GLU A 164 -0.23 41.18 0.88
N VAL A 165 -0.73 41.73 2.00
CA VAL A 165 -1.72 42.82 2.01
C VAL A 165 -1.05 44.17 1.72
N VAL A 166 0.12 44.36 2.33
CA VAL A 166 1.10 45.43 2.07
C VAL A 166 2.50 44.86 2.30
N PRO A 167 3.57 45.42 1.69
CA PRO A 167 4.92 44.89 1.83
C PRO A 167 5.34 44.65 3.30
N GLY A 168 5.67 43.40 3.63
CA GLY A 168 5.99 42.93 4.98
C GLY A 168 4.81 42.41 5.81
N VAL A 169 3.59 42.39 5.28
CA VAL A 169 2.37 41.92 5.98
C VAL A 169 1.69 40.82 5.18
N VAL A 170 1.94 39.57 5.58
CA VAL A 170 1.36 38.37 4.96
C VAL A 170 0.21 37.83 5.81
N GLU A 171 -0.94 37.60 5.18
CA GLU A 171 -2.09 36.89 5.75
C GLU A 171 -2.18 35.47 5.20
N SER A 172 -2.51 34.51 6.06
CA SER A 172 -2.69 33.09 5.75
C SER A 172 -4.07 32.63 6.24
N LEU A 173 -4.95 32.24 5.32
CA LEU A 173 -6.38 32.04 5.58
C LEU A 173 -6.70 30.57 5.87
N LYS A 174 -6.79 30.22 7.16
CA LYS A 174 -7.33 28.93 7.62
C LYS A 174 -8.83 28.85 7.36
N VAL A 175 -9.26 27.90 6.55
CA VAL A 175 -10.67 27.60 6.27
C VAL A 175 -11.06 26.28 6.94
N ILE A 176 -12.12 26.27 7.75
CA ILE A 176 -12.74 25.06 8.30
C ILE A 176 -14.22 25.06 7.93
N THR A 177 -14.75 23.93 7.47
CA THR A 177 -16.15 23.77 7.07
C THR A 177 -16.85 22.67 7.85
N LYS A 178 -18.17 22.82 8.05
CA LYS A 178 -19.01 21.80 8.69
C LYS A 178 -19.01 20.48 7.89
N PHE A 179 -19.02 20.55 6.56
CA PHE A 179 -18.96 19.38 5.69
C PHE A 179 -17.69 18.54 5.89
N CYS A 180 -16.51 19.17 5.82
CA CYS A 180 -15.23 18.47 6.03
C CYS A 180 -15.09 17.96 7.46
N SER A 181 -15.52 18.76 8.45
CA SER A 181 -15.50 18.39 9.87
C SER A 181 -16.43 17.21 10.18
N GLU A 182 -17.64 17.17 9.59
CA GLU A 182 -18.57 16.04 9.74
C GLU A 182 -18.04 14.77 9.07
N ARG A 183 -17.49 14.85 7.84
CA ARG A 183 -17.01 13.65 7.14
C ARG A 183 -15.78 13.03 7.79
N ILE A 184 -14.83 13.83 8.28
CA ILE A 184 -13.66 13.29 8.99
C ILE A 184 -14.04 12.73 10.37
N ALA A 185 -14.95 13.38 11.11
CA ALA A 185 -15.48 12.85 12.35
C ALA A 185 -16.22 11.53 12.12
N LYS A 186 -17.11 11.47 11.11
CA LYS A 186 -17.83 10.25 10.73
C LYS A 186 -16.84 9.12 10.42
N TYR A 187 -15.85 9.39 9.58
CA TYR A 187 -14.82 8.43 9.23
C TYR A 187 -14.07 7.91 10.47
N ALA A 188 -13.71 8.79 11.41
CA ALA A 188 -13.03 8.38 12.64
C ALA A 188 -13.90 7.49 13.56
N PHE A 189 -15.19 7.80 13.71
CA PHE A 189 -16.11 6.97 14.49
C PHE A 189 -16.44 5.63 13.79
N GLU A 190 -16.58 5.62 12.46
CA GLU A 190 -16.78 4.38 11.69
C GLU A 190 -15.52 3.48 11.72
N TYR A 191 -14.34 4.07 11.55
CA TYR A 191 -13.07 3.36 11.73
C TYR A 191 -12.97 2.77 13.14
N ALA A 192 -13.25 3.56 14.18
CA ALA A 192 -13.19 3.10 15.56
C ALA A 192 -14.15 1.94 15.83
N TYR A 193 -15.39 2.04 15.34
CA TYR A 193 -16.41 0.99 15.45
C TYR A 193 -15.96 -0.32 14.78
N LEU A 194 -15.54 -0.25 13.52
CA LEU A 194 -15.17 -1.41 12.71
C LEU A 194 -13.88 -2.10 13.21
N ASN A 195 -12.93 -1.33 13.76
CA ASN A 195 -11.67 -1.85 14.30
C ASN A 195 -11.75 -2.12 15.82
N ASN A 196 -12.95 -2.24 16.38
CA ASN A 196 -13.22 -2.54 17.80
C ASN A 196 -12.60 -1.55 18.82
N ARG A 197 -12.18 -0.36 18.39
CA ARG A 197 -11.64 0.69 19.25
C ARG A 197 -12.73 1.25 20.17
N LYS A 198 -12.32 1.89 21.28
CA LYS A 198 -13.20 2.28 22.39
C LYS A 198 -13.30 3.79 22.60
N THR A 199 -12.28 4.56 22.21
CA THR A 199 -12.24 6.02 22.42
C THR A 199 -11.87 6.77 21.15
N VAL A 200 -12.62 7.83 20.83
CA VAL A 200 -12.30 8.82 19.80
C VAL A 200 -12.04 10.17 20.47
N THR A 201 -10.82 10.68 20.36
CA THR A 201 -10.41 11.97 20.93
C THR A 201 -10.27 13.04 19.85
N ALA A 202 -11.04 14.12 19.93
CA ALA A 202 -10.88 15.29 19.05
C ALA A 202 -9.76 16.21 19.56
N VAL A 203 -8.78 16.53 18.69
CA VAL A 203 -7.66 17.42 19.02
C VAL A 203 -7.88 18.80 18.38
N HIS A 204 -7.78 19.88 19.17
CA HIS A 204 -8.20 21.22 18.75
C HIS A 204 -7.40 22.36 19.40
N LYS A 205 -7.60 23.60 18.96
CA LYS A 205 -7.20 24.85 19.63
C LYS A 205 -8.37 25.85 19.76
N ALA A 206 -9.59 25.32 19.91
CA ALA A 206 -10.83 26.09 20.07
C ALA A 206 -10.86 27.07 21.27
N ASN A 207 -9.95 26.97 22.24
CA ASN A 207 -9.77 27.99 23.28
C ASN A 207 -9.25 29.33 22.71
N ILE A 208 -8.51 29.29 21.59
CA ILE A 208 -8.06 30.46 20.83
C ILE A 208 -8.95 30.65 19.59
N MET A 209 -9.04 29.64 18.71
CA MET A 209 -9.82 29.68 17.46
C MET A 209 -11.28 29.28 17.71
N LYS A 210 -11.99 30.10 18.49
CA LYS A 210 -13.36 29.86 18.98
C LYS A 210 -14.39 29.53 17.91
N LEU A 211 -14.21 30.04 16.68
CA LEU A 211 -15.12 29.78 15.55
C LEU A 211 -14.66 28.56 14.73
N ALA A 212 -13.48 28.62 14.10
CA ALA A 212 -13.01 27.57 13.18
C ALA A 212 -12.88 26.20 13.88
N ASP A 213 -12.16 26.12 14.99
CA ASP A 213 -11.99 24.87 15.74
C ASP A 213 -13.22 24.57 16.61
N GLY A 214 -14.04 25.58 16.92
CA GLY A 214 -15.34 25.39 17.58
C GLY A 214 -16.32 24.62 16.69
N LEU A 215 -16.38 24.95 15.40
CA LEU A 215 -17.19 24.26 14.39
C LEU A 215 -16.74 22.81 14.17
N PHE A 216 -15.42 22.58 14.18
CA PHE A 216 -14.86 21.23 14.14
C PHE A 216 -15.33 20.38 15.33
N LEU A 217 -15.25 20.92 16.56
CA LEU A 217 -15.77 20.23 17.75
C LEU A 217 -17.28 20.04 17.72
N GLU A 218 -18.05 21.01 17.24
CA GLU A 218 -19.51 20.86 17.08
C GLU A 218 -19.85 19.68 16.17
N SER A 219 -19.20 19.59 15.01
CA SER A 219 -19.36 18.48 14.07
C SER A 219 -18.95 17.14 14.69
N CYS A 220 -17.84 17.10 15.44
CA CYS A 220 -17.41 15.90 16.17
C CYS A 220 -18.45 15.46 17.21
N ARG A 221 -19.02 16.39 17.98
CA ARG A 221 -20.08 16.14 18.98
C ARG A 221 -21.39 15.67 18.33
N GLU A 222 -21.75 16.20 17.16
CA GLU A 222 -22.94 15.78 16.41
C GLU A 222 -22.80 14.38 15.81
N VAL A 223 -21.59 14.00 15.37
CA VAL A 223 -21.30 12.63 14.97
C VAL A 223 -21.26 11.70 16.18
N ALA A 224 -20.63 12.08 17.29
CA ALA A 224 -20.51 11.25 18.50
C ALA A 224 -21.85 10.71 19.02
N LYS A 225 -22.92 11.52 18.94
CA LYS A 225 -24.30 11.14 19.29
C LYS A 225 -24.82 9.91 18.51
N LYS A 226 -24.24 9.60 17.35
CA LYS A 226 -24.61 8.48 16.46
C LYS A 226 -23.86 7.18 16.81
N TYR A 227 -22.83 7.24 17.67
CA TYR A 227 -21.97 6.10 18.06
C TYR A 227 -21.86 5.98 19.59
N PRO A 228 -22.96 5.77 20.33
CA PRO A 228 -22.98 5.80 21.79
C PRO A 228 -22.15 4.69 22.48
N SER A 229 -21.69 3.69 21.74
CA SER A 229 -20.76 2.65 22.22
C SER A 229 -19.28 3.09 22.24
N ILE A 230 -18.97 4.27 21.69
CA ILE A 230 -17.61 4.82 21.60
C ILE A 230 -17.51 6.04 22.51
N LYS A 231 -16.54 6.02 23.42
CA LYS A 231 -16.25 7.15 24.31
C LYS A 231 -15.71 8.30 23.46
N TYR A 232 -16.38 9.45 23.52
CA TYR A 232 -15.89 10.69 22.91
C TYR A 232 -15.15 11.55 23.95
N THR A 233 -14.01 12.11 23.55
CA THR A 233 -13.16 12.98 24.37
C THR A 233 -12.62 14.15 23.56
N GLU A 234 -12.21 15.23 24.22
CA GLU A 234 -11.67 16.44 23.60
C GLU A 234 -10.37 16.83 24.29
N ILE A 235 -9.36 17.27 23.53
CA ILE A 235 -8.08 17.72 24.07
C ILE A 235 -7.48 18.88 23.27
N ILE A 236 -6.99 19.89 23.99
CA ILE A 236 -6.30 21.03 23.38
C ILE A 236 -4.90 20.57 22.91
N VAL A 237 -4.50 20.93 21.69
CA VAL A 237 -3.32 20.38 20.99
C VAL A 237 -1.98 20.53 21.72
N ASP A 238 -1.81 21.57 22.56
CA ASP A 238 -0.65 21.73 23.43
C ASP A 238 -0.60 20.69 24.56
N ASN A 239 -1.71 20.50 25.27
CA ASN A 239 -1.83 19.40 26.24
C ASN A 239 -1.72 18.04 25.52
N CYS A 240 -2.26 17.91 24.30
CA CYS A 240 -2.11 16.70 23.48
C CYS A 240 -0.64 16.34 23.25
N CYS A 241 0.19 17.30 22.84
CA CYS A 241 1.63 17.08 22.69
C CYS A 241 2.31 16.71 24.02
N MET A 242 1.94 17.36 25.13
CA MET A 242 2.46 17.01 26.47
C MET A 242 2.06 15.58 26.89
N GLN A 243 0.81 15.19 26.68
CA GLN A 243 0.31 13.85 27.01
C GLN A 243 0.98 12.78 26.14
N LEU A 244 1.14 13.00 24.83
CA LEU A 244 1.79 12.06 23.93
C LEU A 244 3.22 11.70 24.38
N VAL A 245 4.03 12.68 24.79
CA VAL A 245 5.41 12.43 25.26
C VAL A 245 5.51 11.97 26.72
N SER A 246 4.39 11.84 27.43
CA SER A 246 4.35 11.49 28.87
C SER A 246 3.64 10.18 29.14
N LYS A 247 2.46 10.00 28.54
CA LYS A 247 1.53 8.88 28.69
C LYS A 247 0.76 8.64 27.37
N PRO A 248 1.43 8.23 26.28
CA PRO A 248 0.79 7.98 24.99
C PRO A 248 -0.29 6.90 25.04
N GLU A 249 -0.17 5.92 25.94
CA GLU A 249 -1.07 4.78 26.12
C GLU A 249 -2.52 5.14 26.54
N GLN A 250 -2.78 6.42 26.85
CA GLN A 250 -4.13 6.92 27.12
C GLN A 250 -4.96 7.18 25.84
N PHE A 251 -4.31 7.22 24.66
CA PHE A 251 -4.95 7.51 23.38
C PHE A 251 -5.25 6.23 22.59
N ASP A 252 -6.31 6.29 21.80
CA ASP A 252 -6.82 5.19 20.98
C ASP A 252 -7.01 5.71 19.55
N VAL A 253 -8.20 6.15 19.16
CA VAL A 253 -8.40 6.92 17.91
C VAL A 253 -8.34 8.42 18.20
N MET A 254 -7.61 9.17 17.39
CA MET A 254 -7.48 10.62 17.48
C MET A 254 -7.99 11.26 16.20
N VAL A 255 -8.96 12.17 16.26
CA VAL A 255 -9.50 12.90 15.10
C VAL A 255 -9.07 14.36 15.13
N THR A 256 -8.58 14.87 14.00
CA THR A 256 -7.77 16.11 13.98
C THR A 256 -8.03 16.99 12.75
N PRO A 257 -8.04 18.33 12.88
CA PRO A 257 -7.86 19.26 11.76
C PRO A 257 -6.46 19.14 11.13
N ASN A 258 -6.32 19.64 9.90
CA ASN A 258 -5.23 19.30 9.01
C ASN A 258 -3.81 19.54 9.56
N LEU A 259 -3.50 20.73 10.08
CA LEU A 259 -2.18 21.00 10.66
C LEU A 259 -1.90 20.20 11.93
N TYR A 260 -2.89 20.04 12.81
CA TYR A 260 -2.69 19.33 14.08
C TYR A 260 -2.51 17.84 13.85
N GLY A 261 -3.23 17.26 12.89
CA GLY A 261 -3.02 15.89 12.43
C GLY A 261 -1.61 15.66 11.90
N ASN A 262 -1.04 16.61 11.16
CA ASN A 262 0.34 16.51 10.68
C ASN A 262 1.35 16.42 11.84
N LEU A 263 1.20 17.29 12.85
CA LEU A 263 2.08 17.33 14.02
C LEU A 263 1.90 16.08 14.90
N VAL A 264 0.65 15.78 15.28
CA VAL A 264 0.29 14.64 16.14
C VAL A 264 0.72 13.31 15.53
N ALA A 265 0.51 13.10 14.23
CA ALA A 265 0.94 11.87 13.56
C ALA A 265 2.47 11.69 13.54
N ASN A 266 3.24 12.75 13.28
CA ASN A 266 4.71 12.67 13.32
C ASN A 266 5.23 12.45 14.76
N THR A 267 4.62 13.09 15.76
CA THR A 267 4.95 12.87 17.18
C THR A 267 4.62 11.43 17.62
N ALA A 268 3.41 10.94 17.35
CA ALA A 268 2.99 9.59 17.70
C ALA A 268 3.83 8.52 16.98
N ALA A 269 4.16 8.72 15.69
CA ALA A 269 5.05 7.84 14.95
C ALA A 269 6.46 7.80 15.56
N GLY A 270 7.01 8.97 15.94
CA GLY A 270 8.30 9.07 16.63
C GLY A 270 8.34 8.37 17.99
N ILE A 271 7.24 8.43 18.75
CA ILE A 271 7.08 7.72 20.04
C ILE A 271 7.04 6.20 19.85
N ALA A 272 6.26 5.72 18.86
CA ALA A 272 5.96 4.31 18.69
C ALA A 272 7.08 3.48 18.03
N GLY A 273 8.05 4.12 17.36
CA GLY A 273 9.18 3.44 16.71
C GLY A 273 9.94 4.23 15.62
N GLY A 274 9.45 5.41 15.24
CA GLY A 274 10.02 6.23 14.16
C GLY A 274 9.23 6.11 12.85
N THR A 275 9.38 7.10 11.97
CA THR A 275 8.59 7.20 10.73
C THR A 275 8.83 6.05 9.74
N GLY A 276 10.05 5.49 9.71
CA GLY A 276 10.44 4.39 8.81
C GLY A 276 9.69 3.07 9.03
N VAL A 277 8.94 2.94 10.14
CA VAL A 277 8.17 1.73 10.47
C VAL A 277 6.65 1.95 10.56
N MET A 278 6.15 3.19 10.47
CA MET A 278 4.74 3.52 10.74
C MET A 278 3.92 3.63 9.45
N PRO A 279 2.92 2.75 9.22
CA PRO A 279 2.14 2.74 8.00
C PRO A 279 1.02 3.77 7.99
N GLY A 280 0.50 4.06 6.79
CA GLY A 280 -0.66 4.92 6.63
C GLY A 280 -1.25 4.93 5.23
N GLY A 281 -2.09 5.93 4.99
CA GLY A 281 -2.72 6.17 3.69
C GLY A 281 -3.66 7.38 3.72
N ASN A 282 -4.12 7.76 2.53
CA ASN A 282 -5.07 8.83 2.30
C ASN A 282 -6.30 8.22 1.63
N VAL A 283 -7.48 8.54 2.13
CA VAL A 283 -8.73 7.86 1.79
C VAL A 283 -9.81 8.89 1.48
N GLY A 284 -10.40 8.79 0.29
CA GLY A 284 -11.54 9.60 -0.15
C GLY A 284 -12.84 8.80 -0.14
N ALA A 285 -13.87 9.27 -0.85
CA ALA A 285 -15.13 8.53 -1.00
C ALA A 285 -15.01 7.35 -1.98
N ASP A 286 -14.28 7.54 -3.09
CA ASP A 286 -14.15 6.58 -4.20
C ASP A 286 -12.73 5.99 -4.35
N TYR A 287 -11.72 6.57 -3.68
CA TYR A 287 -10.30 6.31 -3.95
C TYR A 287 -9.49 6.14 -2.66
N ALA A 288 -8.40 5.37 -2.72
CA ALA A 288 -7.43 5.23 -1.63
C ALA A 288 -5.98 5.22 -2.14
N VAL A 289 -5.09 5.93 -1.44
CA VAL A 289 -3.67 6.09 -1.77
C VAL A 289 -2.82 5.78 -0.54
N PHE A 290 -2.21 4.60 -0.52
CA PHE A 290 -1.39 4.10 0.59
C PHE A 290 0.05 4.59 0.48
N GLU A 291 0.60 5.06 1.60
CA GLU A 291 1.95 5.64 1.66
C GLU A 291 2.53 5.51 3.08
N GLN A 292 3.83 5.77 3.24
CA GLN A 292 4.45 5.85 4.59
C GLN A 292 3.71 6.90 5.43
N GLY A 293 3.14 6.50 6.57
CA GLY A 293 2.08 7.29 7.21
C GLY A 293 2.53 8.65 7.71
N ALA A 294 3.77 8.75 8.21
CA ALA A 294 4.36 10.00 8.66
C ALA A 294 5.61 10.35 7.83
N SER A 295 5.50 11.33 6.92
CA SER A 295 6.65 12.03 6.35
C SER A 295 6.36 13.51 6.12
N ALA A 296 7.29 14.37 6.55
CA ALA A 296 7.24 15.81 6.35
C ALA A 296 7.79 16.24 4.96
N GLY A 297 7.36 15.55 3.89
CA GLY A 297 7.85 15.78 2.52
C GLY A 297 9.32 15.38 2.30
N ASN A 298 9.94 14.72 3.28
CA ASN A 298 11.32 14.26 3.22
C ASN A 298 11.36 12.85 2.61
N VAL A 299 12.05 12.72 1.47
CA VAL A 299 12.16 11.49 0.69
C VAL A 299 13.43 10.69 0.99
N GLY A 300 14.06 10.97 2.13
CA GLY A 300 15.35 10.41 2.52
C GLY A 300 16.53 11.14 1.89
N LYS A 301 17.74 10.77 2.33
CA LYS A 301 19.00 11.35 1.84
C LYS A 301 19.54 10.51 0.68
N GLU A 302 20.09 11.13 -0.37
CA GLU A 302 20.66 10.41 -1.52
C GLU A 302 21.65 9.31 -1.09
N LYS A 303 22.51 9.58 -0.09
CA LYS A 303 23.45 8.61 0.50
C LYS A 303 22.80 7.34 1.09
N MET A 304 21.51 7.36 1.45
CA MET A 304 20.78 6.16 1.87
C MET A 304 20.35 5.30 0.67
N VAL A 305 20.09 5.94 -0.48
CA VAL A 305 19.77 5.28 -1.76
C VAL A 305 21.03 4.60 -2.32
N GLU A 306 22.14 5.33 -2.38
CA GLU A 306 23.46 4.82 -2.81
C GLU A 306 23.88 3.57 -2.01
N LEU A 307 23.82 3.66 -0.68
CA LEU A 307 24.18 2.57 0.23
C LEU A 307 23.10 1.48 0.34
N LYS A 308 21.96 1.64 -0.35
CA LYS A 308 20.80 0.74 -0.30
C LYS A 308 20.31 0.43 1.13
N LYS A 309 20.41 1.39 2.06
CA LYS A 309 20.01 1.23 3.49
C LYS A 309 18.74 2.01 3.85
N ALA A 310 17.73 1.97 2.98
CA ALA A 310 16.40 2.48 3.30
C ALA A 310 15.60 1.45 4.12
N ASN A 311 14.68 1.91 4.97
CA ASN A 311 13.76 1.04 5.69
C ASN A 311 12.47 0.84 4.87
N PRO A 312 12.13 -0.39 4.45
CA PRO A 312 10.89 -0.65 3.71
C PRO A 312 9.67 -0.89 4.61
N VAL A 313 9.83 -1.02 5.93
CA VAL A 313 8.78 -1.51 6.86
C VAL A 313 7.51 -0.67 6.80
N ALA A 314 7.60 0.66 6.88
CA ALA A 314 6.40 1.52 6.81
C ALA A 314 5.59 1.28 5.53
N LEU A 315 6.25 1.08 4.38
CA LEU A 315 5.55 0.86 3.12
C LEU A 315 5.06 -0.59 2.95
N LEU A 316 5.81 -1.58 3.43
CA LEU A 316 5.33 -2.97 3.53
C LEU A 316 4.05 -3.06 4.36
N LEU A 317 4.02 -2.44 5.54
CA LEU A 317 2.84 -2.39 6.40
C LEU A 317 1.70 -1.55 5.81
N SER A 318 2.01 -0.47 5.06
CA SER A 318 0.99 0.30 4.31
C SER A 318 0.40 -0.51 3.16
N SER A 319 1.19 -1.39 2.54
CA SER A 319 0.69 -2.33 1.53
C SER A 319 -0.12 -3.49 2.15
N ALA A 320 0.10 -3.83 3.43
CA ALA A 320 -0.83 -4.68 4.18
C ALA A 320 -2.18 -3.97 4.44
N MET A 321 -2.18 -2.66 4.76
CA MET A 321 -3.42 -1.86 4.83
C MET A 321 -4.14 -1.83 3.46
N MET A 322 -3.40 -1.67 2.37
CA MET A 322 -3.91 -1.74 0.99
C MET A 322 -4.57 -3.10 0.69
N LEU A 323 -3.92 -4.21 1.05
CA LEU A 323 -4.48 -5.55 0.88
C LEU A 323 -5.78 -5.76 1.69
N ARG A 324 -5.89 -5.22 2.92
CA ARG A 324 -7.15 -5.27 3.68
C ARG A 324 -8.25 -4.42 3.04
N HIS A 325 -7.92 -3.25 2.50
CA HIS A 325 -8.85 -2.41 1.75
C HIS A 325 -9.37 -3.10 0.48
N LEU A 326 -8.50 -3.81 -0.24
CA LEU A 326 -8.82 -4.65 -1.41
C LEU A 326 -9.53 -5.98 -1.06
N GLN A 327 -9.91 -6.20 0.20
CA GLN A 327 -10.56 -7.44 0.68
C GLN A 327 -9.71 -8.71 0.56
N PHE A 328 -8.38 -8.60 0.69
CA PHE A 328 -7.41 -9.70 0.73
C PHE A 328 -6.75 -9.85 2.13
N PRO A 329 -7.51 -10.07 3.22
CA PRO A 329 -6.99 -10.05 4.59
C PRO A 329 -5.92 -11.13 4.83
N SER A 330 -6.08 -12.34 4.30
CA SER A 330 -5.11 -13.44 4.47
C SER A 330 -3.72 -13.11 3.90
N PHE A 331 -3.63 -12.29 2.86
CA PHE A 331 -2.35 -11.79 2.35
C PHE A 331 -1.80 -10.67 3.25
N ALA A 332 -2.64 -9.74 3.69
CA ALA A 332 -2.24 -8.69 4.63
C ALA A 332 -1.70 -9.24 5.95
N ASP A 333 -2.39 -10.23 6.52
CA ASP A 333 -2.05 -10.84 7.81
C ASP A 333 -0.75 -11.66 7.71
N ARG A 334 -0.53 -12.37 6.59
CA ARG A 334 0.77 -13.02 6.28
C ARG A 334 1.91 -12.00 6.22
N LEU A 335 1.73 -10.90 5.49
CA LEU A 335 2.74 -9.86 5.32
C LEU A 335 3.06 -9.16 6.64
N GLU A 336 2.04 -8.76 7.39
CA GLU A 336 2.21 -8.09 8.67
C GLU A 336 2.86 -9.02 9.72
N THR A 337 2.50 -10.31 9.74
CA THR A 337 3.11 -11.31 10.62
C THR A 337 4.60 -11.50 10.28
N ALA A 338 4.95 -11.62 9.00
CA ALA A 338 6.34 -11.75 8.56
C ALA A 338 7.18 -10.53 8.95
N VAL A 339 6.69 -9.31 8.69
CA VAL A 339 7.38 -8.06 9.06
C VAL A 339 7.54 -7.94 10.59
N LYS A 340 6.50 -8.24 11.37
CA LYS A 340 6.57 -8.27 12.84
C LYS A 340 7.58 -9.32 13.33
N HIS A 341 7.63 -10.49 12.71
CA HIS A 341 8.56 -11.56 13.08
C HIS A 341 10.03 -11.12 12.92
N VAL A 342 10.41 -10.57 11.76
CA VAL A 342 11.78 -10.10 11.49
C VAL A 342 12.23 -9.03 12.50
N ILE A 343 11.34 -8.09 12.84
CA ILE A 343 11.64 -7.04 13.83
C ILE A 343 11.81 -7.63 15.23
N SER A 344 10.95 -8.59 15.60
CA SER A 344 10.98 -9.27 16.90
C SER A 344 12.20 -10.17 17.10
N GLU A 345 12.66 -10.86 16.04
CA GLU A 345 13.89 -11.66 16.06
C GLU A 345 15.14 -10.77 16.12
N GLY A 346 15.07 -9.58 15.51
CA GLY A 346 16.06 -8.51 15.65
C GLY A 346 17.37 -8.71 14.91
N LYS A 347 17.58 -9.86 14.25
CA LYS A 347 18.81 -10.18 13.48
C LYS A 347 18.98 -9.29 12.24
N CYS A 348 17.89 -8.97 11.54
CA CYS A 348 17.90 -8.10 10.38
C CYS A 348 17.24 -6.76 10.70
N ARG A 349 18.04 -5.68 10.76
CA ARG A 349 17.58 -4.34 11.13
C ARG A 349 18.31 -3.28 10.32
N THR A 350 17.55 -2.36 9.75
CA THR A 350 18.08 -1.17 9.06
C THR A 350 18.63 -0.15 10.08
N LYS A 351 19.36 0.85 9.59
CA LYS A 351 20.16 1.76 10.43
C LYS A 351 19.33 2.64 11.38
N ASP A 352 18.12 2.99 10.97
CA ASP A 352 17.13 3.68 11.80
C ASP A 352 16.57 2.83 12.94
N LEU A 353 16.66 1.49 12.83
CA LEU A 353 16.25 0.53 13.87
C LEU A 353 17.44 0.03 14.70
N GLY A 354 18.59 0.71 14.62
CA GLY A 354 19.81 0.39 15.37
C GLY A 354 20.62 -0.80 14.84
N GLY A 355 20.31 -1.32 13.65
CA GLY A 355 21.15 -2.29 12.95
C GLY A 355 22.02 -1.65 11.87
N ASP A 356 22.50 -2.45 10.92
CA ASP A 356 23.21 -1.95 9.73
C ASP A 356 22.86 -2.73 8.45
N SER A 357 21.75 -3.49 8.44
CA SER A 357 21.30 -4.29 7.28
C SER A 357 20.86 -3.42 6.09
N THR A 358 20.98 -3.97 4.88
CA THR A 358 20.48 -3.35 3.64
C THR A 358 18.99 -3.61 3.41
N THR A 359 18.40 -2.83 2.49
CA THR A 359 17.00 -3.01 2.04
C THR A 359 16.80 -4.39 1.40
N GLN A 360 17.79 -4.89 0.64
CA GLN A 360 17.72 -6.20 -0.01
C GLN A 360 17.77 -7.37 0.99
N GLU A 361 18.60 -7.26 2.04
CA GLU A 361 18.66 -8.22 3.16
C GLU A 361 17.36 -8.23 3.95
N TYR A 362 16.84 -7.05 4.32
CA TYR A 362 15.60 -6.95 5.08
C TYR A 362 14.42 -7.55 4.31
N ARG A 363 14.27 -7.18 3.03
CA ARG A 363 13.31 -7.81 2.11
C ARG A 363 13.52 -9.33 2.03
N ALA A 364 14.75 -9.82 1.90
CA ALA A 364 15.03 -11.26 1.82
C ALA A 364 14.71 -12.03 3.12
N THR A 365 14.68 -11.34 4.28
CA THR A 365 14.26 -11.94 5.56
C THR A 365 12.73 -11.89 5.77
N VAL A 366 12.04 -10.89 5.18
CA VAL A 366 10.57 -10.81 5.17
C VAL A 366 9.94 -11.81 4.20
N LEU A 367 10.65 -12.16 3.12
CA LEU A 367 10.30 -13.32 2.32
C LEU A 367 10.40 -14.59 3.19
N PRO A 368 9.36 -15.44 3.25
CA PRO A 368 9.54 -16.77 3.82
C PRO A 368 10.59 -17.53 2.99
N PRO A 369 11.36 -18.45 3.58
CA PRO A 369 12.14 -19.39 2.79
C PRO A 369 11.21 -20.08 1.80
N SER A 370 11.61 -20.10 0.52
CA SER A 370 10.89 -20.84 -0.53
C SER A 370 10.58 -22.25 -0.03
N PRO A 371 9.39 -22.82 -0.28
CA PRO A 371 8.89 -23.99 0.43
C PRO A 371 9.61 -25.29 0.04
N ALA A 372 10.85 -25.42 0.50
CA ALA A 372 11.38 -26.68 0.99
C ALA A 372 10.44 -27.14 2.10
N ILE A 373 9.52 -28.03 1.74
CA ILE A 373 8.56 -28.61 2.68
C ILE A 373 9.40 -29.34 3.73
N GLN A 374 9.49 -28.79 4.95
CA GLN A 374 10.01 -29.52 6.10
C GLN A 374 8.98 -30.59 6.46
N VAL A 375 9.01 -31.71 5.73
CA VAL A 375 8.18 -32.87 6.00
C VAL A 375 8.62 -33.41 7.36
N ASN A 376 7.83 -33.11 8.38
CA ASN A 376 8.16 -33.42 9.77
C ASN A 376 8.29 -34.95 9.91
N PRO A 377 9.50 -35.51 10.15
CA PRO A 377 9.78 -36.92 9.91
C PRO A 377 8.93 -37.86 10.76
N ILE A 378 8.46 -37.40 11.92
CA ILE A 378 7.54 -38.10 12.82
C ILE A 378 6.22 -38.42 12.10
N LEU A 379 5.60 -37.44 11.42
CA LEU A 379 4.35 -37.63 10.69
C LEU A 379 4.52 -38.55 9.48
N LEU A 380 5.69 -38.54 8.83
CA LEU A 380 5.97 -39.47 7.73
C LEU A 380 6.11 -40.92 8.26
N GLN A 381 6.71 -41.09 9.43
CA GLN A 381 6.89 -42.38 10.08
C GLN A 381 5.55 -42.97 10.53
N ASP A 382 4.64 -42.18 11.10
CA ASP A 382 3.27 -42.60 11.42
C ASP A 382 2.48 -43.01 10.16
N TYR A 383 2.56 -42.21 9.07
CA TYR A 383 1.92 -42.57 7.80
C TYR A 383 2.47 -43.86 7.19
N LEU A 384 3.79 -44.10 7.27
CA LEU A 384 4.39 -45.37 6.83
C LEU A 384 3.89 -46.54 7.67
N ILE A 385 3.87 -46.39 9.00
CA ILE A 385 3.43 -47.43 9.94
C ILE A 385 1.96 -47.81 9.68
N VAL A 386 1.06 -46.83 9.56
CA VAL A 386 -0.37 -47.08 9.27
C VAL A 386 -0.57 -47.74 7.91
N SER A 387 0.25 -47.40 6.91
CA SER A 387 0.22 -48.00 5.57
C SER A 387 0.72 -49.45 5.57
N VAL A 388 1.84 -49.72 6.25
CA VAL A 388 2.42 -51.07 6.38
C VAL A 388 1.50 -51.99 7.19
N ILE A 389 0.88 -51.50 8.27
CA ILE A 389 -0.09 -52.28 9.05
C ILE A 389 -1.31 -52.64 8.19
N HIS A 390 -1.88 -51.72 7.40
CA HIS A 390 -2.96 -52.07 6.47
C HIS A 390 -2.53 -53.11 5.42
N PHE A 391 -1.30 -53.01 4.91
CA PHE A 391 -0.77 -54.01 3.98
C PHE A 391 -0.52 -55.38 4.63
N LEU A 392 -0.26 -55.42 5.94
CA LEU A 392 -0.09 -56.65 6.72
C LEU A 392 -1.41 -57.38 6.99
N PHE A 393 -2.54 -56.68 7.12
CA PHE A 393 -3.86 -57.27 7.38
C PHE A 393 -4.70 -57.59 6.12
N LEU A 394 -4.23 -57.26 4.91
CA LEU A 394 -4.93 -57.60 3.66
C LEU A 394 -4.90 -59.13 3.38
N PRO A 395 -6.05 -59.77 3.07
CA PRO A 395 -6.12 -61.20 2.72
C PRO A 395 -5.23 -61.57 1.53
N ASN A 396 -4.57 -62.73 1.59
CA ASN A 396 -3.55 -63.17 0.61
C ASN A 396 -3.97 -63.11 -0.87
N LYS A 397 -5.27 -63.24 -1.19
CA LYS A 397 -5.77 -63.10 -2.58
C LYS A 397 -5.61 -61.69 -3.16
N ILE A 398 -5.48 -60.65 -2.34
CA ILE A 398 -5.31 -59.26 -2.80
C ILE A 398 -3.83 -58.90 -3.01
N ARG A 399 -2.91 -59.43 -2.19
CA ARG A 399 -1.45 -59.18 -2.36
C ARG A 399 -0.95 -59.60 -3.74
N LEU A 400 -1.40 -60.74 -4.24
CA LEU A 400 -1.05 -61.25 -5.58
C LEU A 400 -1.49 -60.30 -6.71
N PHE A 401 -2.51 -59.45 -6.49
CA PHE A 401 -3.00 -58.49 -7.49
C PHE A 401 -2.09 -57.26 -7.65
N PHE A 402 -1.23 -56.97 -6.66
CA PHE A 402 -0.27 -55.86 -6.69
C PHE A 402 1.14 -56.30 -7.12
N SER A 403 1.40 -57.61 -7.27
CA SER A 403 2.74 -58.14 -7.56
C SER A 403 3.13 -58.10 -9.05
N GLY A 404 2.28 -57.58 -9.93
CA GLY A 404 2.58 -57.44 -11.36
C GLY A 404 1.40 -56.88 -12.15
N CYS A 405 1.48 -55.61 -12.53
CA CYS A 405 0.53 -54.93 -13.43
C CYS A 405 1.15 -53.66 -14.03
N ASP A 406 2.06 -53.81 -14.98
CA ASP A 406 2.20 -52.78 -16.03
C ASP A 406 0.91 -52.79 -16.86
N GLY A 407 0.23 -51.64 -16.98
CA GLY A 407 -0.96 -51.49 -17.83
C GLY A 407 -2.33 -51.45 -17.15
N ILE A 408 -2.50 -50.75 -16.02
CA ILE A 408 -3.85 -50.44 -15.49
C ILE A 408 -4.38 -49.13 -16.12
N ARG A 409 -5.00 -49.23 -17.29
CA ARG A 409 -5.74 -48.09 -17.91
C ARG A 409 -7.21 -48.36 -18.27
N GLU A 410 -7.64 -49.63 -18.37
CA GLU A 410 -8.98 -49.96 -18.93
C GLU A 410 -9.85 -50.95 -18.14
N ARG A 411 -9.46 -51.43 -16.95
CA ARG A 411 -10.24 -52.46 -16.21
C ARG A 411 -10.56 -52.13 -14.74
N VAL A 412 -11.30 -51.06 -14.51
CA VAL A 412 -12.12 -50.94 -13.29
C VAL A 412 -13.33 -51.88 -13.44
N ASN A 413 -13.22 -53.08 -12.89
CA ASN A 413 -14.25 -54.11 -13.01
C ASN A 413 -15.50 -53.73 -12.18
N LYS A 414 -16.68 -53.73 -12.82
CA LYS A 414 -17.95 -53.23 -12.25
C LYS A 414 -18.47 -54.03 -11.04
N ASN A 415 -17.88 -55.19 -10.74
CA ASN A 415 -18.28 -56.07 -9.64
C ASN A 415 -17.46 -55.91 -8.35
N LEU A 416 -16.59 -54.90 -8.22
CA LEU A 416 -15.95 -54.59 -6.92
C LEU A 416 -16.87 -53.80 -5.99
N PRO A 417 -16.82 -54.02 -4.65
CA PRO A 417 -17.53 -53.20 -3.69
C PRO A 417 -17.12 -51.72 -3.77
N LEU A 418 -18.09 -50.82 -3.62
CA LEU A 418 -17.93 -49.37 -3.79
C LEU A 418 -16.77 -48.79 -2.95
N ILE A 419 -16.55 -49.33 -1.75
CA ILE A 419 -15.50 -48.88 -0.83
C ILE A 419 -14.09 -49.14 -1.37
N VAL A 420 -13.89 -50.20 -2.17
CA VAL A 420 -12.61 -50.53 -2.81
C VAL A 420 -12.36 -49.62 -4.02
N GLN A 421 -13.41 -49.33 -4.79
CA GLN A 421 -13.35 -48.35 -5.88
C GLN A 421 -12.95 -46.96 -5.33
N LEU A 422 -13.56 -46.53 -4.21
CA LEU A 422 -13.20 -45.29 -3.52
C LEU A 422 -11.73 -45.27 -3.09
N TYR A 423 -11.24 -46.35 -2.47
CA TYR A 423 -9.85 -46.47 -2.03
C TYR A 423 -8.85 -46.42 -3.19
N CYS A 424 -9.15 -47.11 -4.30
CA CYS A 424 -8.34 -47.05 -5.51
C CYS A 424 -8.34 -45.65 -6.13
N SER A 425 -9.47 -44.95 -6.17
CA SER A 425 -9.54 -43.56 -6.66
C SER A 425 -8.74 -42.58 -5.79
N ILE A 426 -8.77 -42.75 -4.45
CA ILE A 426 -7.99 -41.92 -3.52
C ILE A 426 -6.49 -42.18 -3.67
N LEU A 427 -6.07 -43.45 -3.77
CA LEU A 427 -4.66 -43.79 -4.01
C LEU A 427 -4.16 -43.28 -5.37
N TYR A 428 -4.98 -43.41 -6.42
CA TYR A 428 -4.66 -42.91 -7.76
C TYR A 428 -4.50 -41.39 -7.79
N TRP A 429 -5.43 -40.64 -7.18
CA TRP A 429 -5.32 -39.18 -7.08
C TRP A 429 -4.06 -38.71 -6.34
N ASN A 430 -3.67 -39.40 -5.27
CA ASN A 430 -2.44 -39.08 -4.54
C ASN A 430 -1.18 -39.41 -5.37
N LEU A 431 -1.15 -40.54 -6.11
CA LEU A 431 -0.05 -40.83 -7.04
C LEU A 431 0.00 -39.82 -8.20
N GLU A 432 -1.14 -39.37 -8.73
CA GLU A 432 -1.14 -38.42 -9.85
C GLU A 432 -0.71 -37.01 -9.39
N LEU A 433 -1.11 -36.57 -8.19
CA LEU A 433 -0.56 -35.38 -7.55
C LEU A 433 0.96 -35.48 -7.36
N TRP A 434 1.46 -36.61 -6.87
CA TRP A 434 2.88 -36.85 -6.65
C TRP A 434 3.69 -36.88 -7.96
N ASN A 435 3.19 -37.56 -9.00
CA ASN A 435 3.82 -37.59 -10.32
C ASN A 435 3.81 -36.21 -11.01
N ARG A 436 2.74 -35.41 -10.85
CA ARG A 436 2.70 -34.02 -11.34
C ARG A 436 3.72 -33.13 -10.59
N GLN A 437 3.93 -33.35 -9.30
CA GLN A 437 4.98 -32.67 -8.52
C GLN A 437 6.39 -33.09 -8.96
N LEU A 438 6.63 -34.38 -9.21
CA LEU A 438 7.92 -34.87 -9.72
C LEU A 438 8.25 -34.30 -11.11
N ALA A 439 7.28 -34.27 -12.03
CA ALA A 439 7.47 -33.68 -13.36
C ALA A 439 7.87 -32.20 -13.31
N LEU A 440 7.24 -31.43 -12.42
CA LEU A 440 7.58 -30.01 -12.19
C LEU A 440 8.95 -29.79 -11.53
N SER A 441 9.47 -30.79 -10.81
CA SER A 441 10.83 -30.74 -10.26
C SER A 441 11.90 -31.13 -11.28
N SER A 442 11.60 -32.08 -12.19
CA SER A 442 12.55 -32.57 -13.18
C SER A 442 12.88 -31.56 -14.29
N GLN A 443 12.01 -30.58 -14.55
CA GLN A 443 12.25 -29.51 -15.54
C GLN A 443 13.14 -28.37 -15.03
N ARG A 444 13.87 -28.56 -13.92
CA ARG A 444 14.81 -27.55 -13.37
C ARG A 444 16.19 -28.08 -13.03
N VAL A 445 16.53 -29.28 -13.48
CA VAL A 445 17.86 -29.89 -13.27
C VAL A 445 18.37 -30.47 -14.59
N ASP A 446 18.72 -29.57 -15.52
CA ASP A 446 19.65 -29.82 -16.62
C ASP A 446 20.08 -28.47 -17.25
N GLY A 447 21.37 -28.33 -17.59
CA GLY A 447 21.87 -27.28 -18.49
C GLY A 447 22.35 -25.95 -17.89
N GLU A 448 23.51 -25.92 -17.22
CA GLU A 448 24.42 -24.76 -17.29
C GLU A 448 25.55 -25.03 -18.29
N GLY A 449 25.69 -24.16 -19.29
CA GLY A 449 26.94 -23.91 -20.01
C GLY A 449 27.45 -24.93 -21.02
N LEU A 450 27.42 -24.54 -22.31
CA LEU A 450 28.56 -24.72 -23.20
C LEU A 450 28.56 -23.64 -24.30
N PHE A 451 29.75 -23.20 -24.67
CA PHE A 451 29.99 -22.17 -25.69
C PHE A 451 30.74 -22.88 -26.83
N GLU A 452 30.06 -23.16 -27.94
CA GLU A 452 30.69 -23.62 -29.17
C GLU A 452 29.80 -23.24 -30.34
N GLY A 453 30.39 -22.90 -31.48
CA GLY A 453 29.67 -22.43 -32.65
C GLY A 453 30.32 -22.91 -33.94
N TYR A 454 29.48 -23.20 -34.93
CA TYR A 454 29.88 -23.49 -36.30
C TYR A 454 28.84 -22.93 -37.26
N CYS A 455 29.29 -22.45 -38.41
CA CYS A 455 28.44 -22.14 -39.56
C CYS A 455 28.28 -23.39 -40.42
N SER A 456 27.11 -23.57 -41.06
CA SER A 456 26.99 -23.72 -42.53
C SER A 456 25.54 -23.98 -42.94
N GLU A 457 25.19 -23.52 -44.16
CA GLU A 457 24.15 -24.07 -45.06
C GLU A 457 22.67 -24.10 -44.59
N GLU A 458 21.65 -24.11 -45.47
CA GLU A 458 21.37 -23.36 -46.71
C GLU A 458 19.85 -23.56 -47.04
N GLU A 459 19.37 -23.21 -48.24
CA GLU A 459 17.95 -23.28 -48.70
C GLU A 459 17.01 -22.27 -47.97
N SER A 460 16.61 -21.15 -48.59
CA SER A 460 15.59 -20.98 -49.67
C SER A 460 14.14 -21.28 -49.16
N ASP A 461 13.11 -20.52 -49.53
CA ASP A 461 12.83 -19.92 -50.85
C ASP A 461 12.60 -18.39 -50.87
N GLN A 462 12.40 -17.86 -52.08
CA GLN A 462 12.24 -16.43 -52.43
C GLN A 462 10.80 -16.09 -52.87
N GLU A 463 10.40 -14.82 -52.72
CA GLU A 463 9.47 -14.00 -53.53
C GLU A 463 9.21 -12.70 -52.71
N ASP A 464 9.91 -11.56 -52.80
CA ASP A 464 10.47 -10.72 -53.91
C ASP A 464 9.55 -9.49 -54.23
N ASP A 465 10.06 -8.49 -54.96
CA ASP A 465 9.58 -7.08 -55.12
C ASP A 465 9.71 -6.22 -53.82
N GLY A 466 10.41 -5.08 -53.71
CA GLY A 466 11.09 -4.15 -54.65
C GLY A 466 10.55 -2.70 -54.46
N ASP A 467 11.24 -1.54 -54.50
CA ASP A 467 12.65 -1.07 -54.60
C ASP A 467 12.73 0.26 -53.76
N GLU A 468 13.76 1.13 -53.61
CA GLU A 468 15.15 1.37 -54.09
C GLU A 468 16.07 1.51 -52.82
N GLU A 469 17.39 1.77 -52.71
CA GLU A 469 18.48 2.47 -53.45
C GLU A 469 18.34 4.02 -53.58
N GLU A 470 19.35 4.90 -53.55
CA GLU A 470 20.81 4.91 -53.21
C GLU A 470 21.01 5.64 -51.83
N ASP A 471 22.16 5.89 -51.17
CA ASP A 471 23.61 5.59 -51.27
C ASP A 471 24.21 5.74 -49.84
N CYS A 472 25.37 5.13 -49.53
CA CYS A 472 26.28 5.62 -48.48
C CYS A 472 27.70 4.99 -48.56
N PRO A 473 28.78 5.78 -48.75
CA PRO A 473 30.15 5.31 -48.57
C PRO A 473 30.74 5.70 -47.21
N ALA A 474 30.99 4.71 -46.35
CA ALA A 474 31.70 4.91 -45.08
C ALA A 474 33.23 4.99 -45.27
N ILE A 475 33.90 5.86 -44.51
CA ILE A 475 35.36 5.86 -44.35
C ILE A 475 35.69 5.83 -42.85
N CYS A 476 36.40 4.78 -42.43
CA CYS A 476 36.90 4.61 -41.07
C CYS A 476 38.27 5.29 -40.85
N LEU A 477 38.77 5.20 -39.60
CA LEU A 477 40.07 5.71 -39.10
C LEU A 477 40.04 7.21 -38.68
N SER A 478 40.65 7.64 -37.57
CA SER A 478 41.24 6.88 -36.44
C SER A 478 41.28 7.75 -35.16
N ALA A 479 41.56 7.15 -34.01
CA ALA A 479 41.52 7.84 -32.72
C ALA A 479 42.91 8.32 -32.24
N ALA A 480 43.36 9.53 -32.63
CA ALA A 480 44.43 10.24 -31.93
C ALA A 480 44.60 11.75 -32.28
N GLU A 481 43.81 12.66 -31.69
CA GLU A 481 44.29 14.02 -31.32
C GLU A 481 43.27 14.71 -30.38
N LYS A 482 43.45 14.74 -29.06
CA LYS A 482 44.34 15.63 -28.28
C LYS A 482 44.34 17.09 -28.74
N ARG A 483 43.51 17.90 -28.03
CA ARG A 483 43.68 19.33 -27.62
C ARG A 483 42.49 20.20 -28.06
N ARG A 484 42.09 21.26 -27.34
CA ARG A 484 42.23 21.71 -25.92
C ARG A 484 41.56 23.09 -25.90
N LEU A 485 40.94 23.51 -24.78
CA LEU A 485 40.51 24.92 -24.55
C LEU A 485 39.33 25.36 -25.47
N HIS A 486 38.48 26.34 -25.12
CA HIS A 486 38.32 27.04 -23.84
C HIS A 486 36.94 27.70 -23.71
N LYS A 487 36.38 27.66 -22.49
CA LYS A 487 35.52 28.69 -21.88
C LYS A 487 34.13 28.90 -22.53
N LYS A 488 33.15 29.42 -21.78
CA LYS A 488 33.27 30.16 -20.52
C LYS A 488 32.25 29.70 -19.47
#